data_AF-A0A7W1GTJ8-F1
#
_entry.id   AF-A0A7W1GTJ8-F1
#
_cell.length_a   1.000
_cell.length_b   1.000
_cell.length_c   1.000
_cell.angle_alpha   90.00
_cell.angle_beta   90.00
_cell.angle_gamma   90.00
#
_symmetry.space_group_name_H-M   'P 1'
#
loop_
_entity.id
_entity.type
_entity.pdbx_description
1 polymer ?
#
loop_
_entity_poly.entity_id
_entity_poly.type
_entity_poly.pdbx_seq_one_letter_code
_entity_poly.pdbx_strand_id
1 'polypeptide(L)'
;MKEEIKRVFFALEVVSPWPEEYPKGRILDIACRHLTLAFLGNIPFQKLKGALNSFPLVPPKIGLVGQFEKCLFLPERHPNVAAWKVNWWDDDQNLNNFQKMLAQWIRSLNFDISLRDDFLPHVTICRSPHIFKEWKDSFSPLPMMTKDLHLYESLGNSQYKPIWSLSIKSPFREIEHVADIAFRINGEDLTQIQNHAIAALAFKSPMLLNYLPEMATPTSLDDIIIFLNELITNADKEMGCPFKAASFHGNLIEEIDLTLSWEMIVDV
;
A
#
# COMPACT_ATOMS: atom_id res chain seq x y z
N MET A 1 -34.78 18.94 10.49
CA MET A 1 -34.29 17.89 9.57
C MET A 1 -33.59 16.83 10.41
N LYS A 2 -33.82 15.53 10.17
CA LYS A 2 -33.10 14.48 10.91
C LYS A 2 -31.63 14.52 10.51
N GLU A 3 -30.74 14.45 11.50
CA GLU A 3 -29.29 14.42 11.26
C GLU A 3 -28.90 13.10 10.58
N GLU A 4 -28.16 13.18 9.48
CA GLU A 4 -27.72 12.01 8.73
C GLU A 4 -26.58 11.31 9.48
N ILE A 5 -26.82 10.08 9.93
CA ILE A 5 -25.82 9.25 10.60
C ILE A 5 -25.17 8.32 9.59
N LYS A 6 -23.83 8.31 9.53
CA LYS A 6 -23.05 7.39 8.69
C LYS A 6 -22.01 6.65 9.49
N ARG A 7 -21.73 5.40 9.12
CA ARG A 7 -20.61 4.63 9.63
C ARG A 7 -19.37 4.89 8.78
N VAL A 8 -18.39 5.64 9.26
CA VAL A 8 -17.26 6.09 8.43
C VAL A 8 -15.88 5.80 9.01
N PHE A 9 -14.88 5.77 8.13
CA PHE A 9 -13.47 5.62 8.50
C PHE A 9 -12.55 6.18 7.40
N PHE A 10 -11.36 6.63 7.79
CA PHE A 10 -10.30 7.00 6.87
C PHE A 10 -9.40 5.80 6.60
N ALA A 11 -9.01 5.62 5.34
CA ALA A 11 -8.10 4.56 4.94
C ALA A 11 -7.33 4.91 3.66
N LEU A 12 -6.16 4.29 3.50
CA LEU A 12 -5.44 4.27 2.23
C LEU A 12 -5.96 3.12 1.37
N GLU A 13 -6.23 3.41 0.10
CA GLU A 13 -6.42 2.38 -0.93
C GLU A 13 -5.14 1.55 -1.03
N VAL A 14 -5.29 0.23 -1.11
CA VAL A 14 -4.14 -0.69 -1.26
C VAL A 14 -4.26 -1.48 -2.54
N VAL A 15 -3.21 -1.44 -3.34
CA VAL A 15 -3.05 -2.22 -4.56
C VAL A 15 -1.98 -3.29 -4.33
N SER A 16 -2.20 -4.48 -4.86
CA SER A 16 -1.30 -5.63 -4.79
C SER A 16 -1.69 -6.62 -5.89
N PRO A 17 -0.78 -7.47 -6.42
CA PRO A 17 -1.15 -8.58 -7.31
C PRO A 17 -1.85 -9.69 -6.51
N TRP A 18 -3.10 -9.42 -6.13
CA TRP A 18 -3.90 -10.29 -5.29
C TRP A 18 -4.10 -11.67 -5.94
N PRO A 19 -3.96 -12.78 -5.18
CA PRO A 19 -4.31 -14.11 -5.65
C PRO A 19 -5.74 -14.19 -6.18
N GLU A 20 -5.93 -14.97 -7.25
CA GLU A 20 -7.26 -15.23 -7.82
C GLU A 20 -8.07 -16.18 -6.92
N GLU A 21 -7.38 -17.08 -6.22
CA GLU A 21 -7.98 -18.07 -5.33
C GLU A 21 -7.57 -17.84 -3.87
N TYR A 22 -8.53 -18.04 -2.97
CA TYR A 22 -8.33 -17.96 -1.53
C TYR A 22 -8.95 -19.17 -0.85
N PRO A 23 -8.44 -19.57 0.34
CA PRO A 23 -9.14 -20.53 1.18
C PRO A 23 -10.54 -20.06 1.54
N LYS A 24 -11.38 -20.98 2.00
CA LYS A 24 -12.78 -20.71 2.29
C LYS A 24 -12.96 -19.56 3.29
N GLY A 25 -13.85 -18.63 2.96
CA GLY A 25 -14.39 -17.63 3.87
C GLY A 25 -15.12 -16.50 3.15
N ARG A 26 -15.49 -15.44 3.89
CA ARG A 26 -16.11 -14.24 3.30
C ARG A 26 -15.00 -13.28 2.84
N ILE A 27 -14.52 -13.51 1.62
CA ILE A 27 -13.47 -12.71 0.99
C ILE A 27 -13.97 -11.29 0.74
N LEU A 28 -13.13 -10.30 1.01
CA LEU A 28 -13.39 -8.92 0.63
C LEU A 28 -13.06 -8.73 -0.85
N ASP A 29 -13.97 -8.06 -1.57
CA ASP A 29 -13.73 -7.56 -2.91
C ASP A 29 -12.46 -6.72 -2.95
N ILE A 30 -11.70 -6.81 -4.04
CA ILE A 30 -10.42 -6.11 -4.20
C ILE A 30 -10.59 -4.60 -3.95
N ALA A 31 -11.65 -3.99 -4.49
CA ALA A 31 -11.96 -2.56 -4.30
C ALA A 31 -12.28 -2.17 -2.85
N CYS A 32 -12.54 -3.15 -1.98
CA CYS A 32 -12.81 -2.94 -0.55
C CYS A 32 -11.57 -3.19 0.32
N ARG A 33 -10.43 -3.62 -0.24
CA ARG A 33 -9.18 -3.86 0.48
C ARG A 33 -8.45 -2.54 0.69
N HIS A 34 -8.17 -2.23 1.94
CA HIS A 34 -7.64 -0.94 2.33
C HIS A 34 -6.86 -1.08 3.65
N LEU A 35 -6.05 -0.06 3.95
CA LEU A 35 -5.35 0.08 5.21
C LEU A 35 -6.04 1.17 6.05
N THR A 36 -6.76 0.75 7.10
CA THR A 36 -7.52 1.69 7.95
C THR A 36 -6.57 2.56 8.76
N LEU A 37 -6.74 3.88 8.69
CA LEU A 37 -6.00 4.85 9.49
C LEU A 37 -6.75 5.27 10.75
N ALA A 38 -8.05 5.56 10.62
CA ALA A 38 -8.89 5.98 11.73
C ALA A 38 -10.35 5.54 11.51
N PHE A 39 -10.92 4.81 12.46
CA PHE A 39 -12.31 4.37 12.41
C PHE A 39 -13.18 5.25 13.33
N LEU A 40 -14.18 5.92 12.78
CA LEU A 40 -15.02 6.88 13.52
C LEU A 40 -16.34 6.24 13.99
N GLY A 41 -16.71 5.07 13.47
CA GLY A 41 -18.00 4.46 13.78
C GLY A 41 -19.16 5.27 13.22
N ASN A 42 -20.31 5.21 13.90
CA ASN A 42 -21.52 5.93 13.51
C ASN A 42 -21.45 7.37 14.01
N ILE A 43 -21.39 8.34 13.09
CA ILE A 43 -21.30 9.76 13.42
C ILE A 43 -22.34 10.60 12.68
N PRO A 44 -22.69 11.78 13.21
CA PRO A 44 -23.30 12.85 12.45
C PRO A 44 -22.46 13.32 11.26
N PHE A 45 -22.82 12.90 10.05
CA PHE A 45 -21.96 13.09 8.89
C PHE A 45 -21.81 14.57 8.48
N GLN A 46 -22.86 15.38 8.64
CA GLN A 46 -22.85 16.79 8.21
C GLN A 46 -21.74 17.60 8.88
N LYS A 47 -21.45 17.31 10.15
CA LYS A 47 -20.36 17.95 10.90
C LYS A 47 -18.99 17.62 10.32
N LEU A 48 -18.75 16.36 9.96
CA LEU A 48 -17.50 15.96 9.31
C LEU A 48 -17.41 16.53 7.89
N LYS A 49 -18.50 16.46 7.12
CA LYS A 49 -18.58 16.93 5.74
C LYS A 49 -18.17 18.39 5.60
N GLY A 50 -18.62 19.26 6.51
CA GLY A 50 -18.22 20.67 6.53
C GLY A 50 -16.72 20.88 6.73
N ALA A 51 -16.07 20.04 7.55
CA ALA A 51 -14.65 20.13 7.86
C ALA A 51 -13.72 19.54 6.78
N LEU A 52 -14.24 18.64 5.92
CA LEU A 52 -13.44 18.01 4.85
C LEU A 52 -12.94 19.02 3.80
N ASN A 53 -13.67 20.11 3.57
CA ASN A 53 -13.24 21.17 2.64
C ASN A 53 -12.00 21.93 3.14
N SER A 54 -11.73 21.87 4.43
CA SER A 54 -10.56 22.47 5.08
C SER A 54 -9.67 21.40 5.71
N PHE A 55 -9.61 20.20 5.10
CA PHE A 55 -8.77 19.11 5.59
C PHE A 55 -7.31 19.59 5.63
N PRO A 56 -6.69 19.69 6.81
CA PRO A 56 -5.44 20.45 6.97
C PRO A 56 -4.19 19.62 6.70
N LEU A 57 -4.35 18.32 6.43
CA LEU A 57 -3.23 17.39 6.35
C LEU A 57 -2.85 17.15 4.90
N VAL A 58 -1.56 17.31 4.63
CA VAL A 58 -0.98 16.92 3.34
C VAL A 58 -0.69 15.42 3.44
N PRO A 59 -1.34 14.56 2.64
CA PRO A 59 -0.96 13.15 2.57
C PRO A 59 0.49 13.02 2.04
N PRO A 60 1.12 11.84 2.16
CA PRO A 60 2.36 11.56 1.43
C PRO A 60 2.20 11.97 -0.05
N LYS A 61 3.23 12.60 -0.64
CA LYS A 61 3.15 13.04 -2.04
C LYS A 61 3.06 11.84 -2.99
N ILE A 62 3.79 10.79 -2.64
CA ILE A 62 3.85 9.52 -3.34
C ILE A 62 3.31 8.43 -2.42
N GLY A 63 2.67 7.42 -3.00
CA GLY A 63 2.22 6.24 -2.27
C GLY A 63 3.40 5.55 -1.59
N LEU A 64 3.12 4.81 -0.52
CA LEU A 64 4.10 3.98 0.14
C LEU A 64 4.09 2.59 -0.50
N VAL A 65 5.24 1.94 -0.55
CA VAL A 65 5.40 0.55 -0.95
C VAL A 65 5.88 -0.32 0.20
N GLY A 66 5.59 -1.61 0.08
CA GLY A 66 6.09 -2.61 0.99
C GLY A 66 5.68 -3.99 0.53
N GLN A 67 5.69 -4.92 1.47
CA GLN A 67 5.19 -6.27 1.26
C GLN A 67 4.30 -6.73 2.39
N PHE A 68 3.47 -7.72 2.11
CA PHE A 68 2.83 -8.48 3.18
C PHE A 68 3.83 -9.49 3.76
N GLU A 69 4.06 -9.46 5.07
CA GLU A 69 5.04 -10.34 5.73
C GLU A 69 4.42 -11.60 6.36
N LYS A 70 3.14 -11.54 6.77
CA LYS A 70 2.43 -12.67 7.37
C LYS A 70 0.92 -12.52 7.38
N CYS A 71 0.24 -13.66 7.45
CA CYS A 71 -1.18 -13.73 7.79
C CYS A 71 -1.41 -13.53 9.30
N LEU A 72 -2.33 -12.66 9.64
CA LEU A 72 -2.83 -12.35 10.98
C LEU A 72 -4.27 -12.82 11.13
N PHE A 73 -4.62 -13.19 12.35
CA PHE A 73 -6.00 -13.49 12.74
C PHE A 73 -6.44 -12.52 13.84
N LEU A 74 -7.45 -11.70 13.54
CA LEU A 74 -7.83 -10.55 14.37
C LEU A 74 -9.31 -10.59 14.80
N PRO A 75 -9.64 -10.16 16.04
CA PRO A 75 -8.70 -10.00 17.17
C PRO A 75 -8.08 -11.35 17.59
N GLU A 76 -6.98 -11.32 18.35
CA GLU A 76 -6.27 -12.54 18.77
C GLU A 76 -7.17 -13.54 19.53
N ARG A 77 -8.07 -13.02 20.37
CA ARG A 77 -9.09 -13.81 21.08
C ARG A 77 -10.41 -13.72 20.32
N HIS A 78 -10.90 -14.86 19.83
CA HIS A 78 -12.04 -14.95 18.93
C HIS A 78 -11.81 -14.24 17.58
N PRO A 79 -10.79 -14.66 16.83
CA PRO A 79 -10.49 -14.14 15.50
C PRO A 79 -11.68 -14.24 14.56
N ASN A 80 -12.07 -13.09 14.03
CA ASN A 80 -13.17 -12.93 13.10
C ASN A 80 -12.72 -12.46 11.71
N VAL A 81 -11.41 -12.25 11.55
CA VAL A 81 -10.79 -11.68 10.36
C VAL A 81 -9.47 -12.38 10.11
N ALA A 82 -9.22 -12.75 8.86
CA ALA A 82 -7.89 -13.01 8.34
C ALA A 82 -7.40 -11.75 7.60
N ALA A 83 -6.25 -11.24 8.01
CA ALA A 83 -5.64 -10.03 7.47
C ALA A 83 -4.18 -10.28 7.16
N TRP A 84 -3.58 -9.48 6.29
CA TRP A 84 -2.14 -9.56 6.01
C TRP A 84 -1.44 -8.34 6.59
N LYS A 85 -0.40 -8.59 7.39
CA LYS A 85 0.40 -7.52 8.00
C LYS A 85 1.32 -6.91 6.95
N VAL A 86 1.36 -5.60 6.88
CA VAL A 86 2.27 -4.86 6.02
C VAL A 86 3.63 -4.71 6.72
N ASN A 87 4.70 -4.92 5.96
CA ASN A 87 6.06 -4.52 6.25
C ASN A 87 6.46 -3.46 5.21
N TRP A 88 6.60 -2.21 5.65
CA TRP A 88 6.94 -1.09 4.79
C TRP A 88 8.42 -1.14 4.40
N TRP A 89 8.73 -0.70 3.18
CA TRP A 89 10.12 -0.46 2.76
C TRP A 89 10.49 1.02 2.84
N ASP A 90 9.49 1.87 2.69
CA ASP A 90 9.62 3.31 2.93
C ASP A 90 9.57 3.61 4.43
N ASP A 91 9.94 4.84 4.79
CA ASP A 91 9.91 5.32 6.16
C ASP A 91 8.50 5.28 6.76
N ASP A 92 8.24 4.27 7.59
CA ASP A 92 6.96 4.05 8.26
C ASP A 92 6.66 5.12 9.32
N GLN A 93 7.68 5.88 9.75
CA GLN A 93 7.53 6.98 10.69
C GLN A 93 6.63 8.08 10.12
N ASN A 94 6.71 8.34 8.81
CA ASN A 94 5.87 9.33 8.14
C ASN A 94 4.39 8.94 8.18
N LEU A 95 4.08 7.66 7.93
CA LEU A 95 2.70 7.17 8.02
C LEU A 95 2.16 7.21 9.45
N ASN A 96 2.99 6.81 10.42
CA ASN A 96 2.65 6.85 11.84
C ASN A 96 2.38 8.29 12.30
N ASN A 97 3.19 9.25 11.86
CA ASN A 97 2.98 10.68 12.13
C ASN A 97 1.70 11.18 11.49
N PHE A 98 1.46 10.85 10.21
CA PHE A 98 0.22 11.21 9.51
C PHE A 98 -1.02 10.67 10.22
N GLN A 99 -1.01 9.42 10.67
CA GLN A 99 -2.12 8.79 11.40
C GLN A 99 -2.39 9.50 12.75
N LYS A 100 -1.33 9.86 13.48
CA LYS A 100 -1.45 10.64 14.72
C LYS A 100 -2.05 12.03 14.48
N MET A 101 -1.57 12.74 13.45
CA MET A 101 -2.10 14.05 13.07
C MET A 101 -3.57 13.96 12.63
N LEU A 102 -3.92 12.93 11.87
CA LEU A 102 -5.31 12.64 11.47
C LEU A 102 -6.20 12.46 12.68
N ALA A 103 -5.77 11.68 13.67
CA ALA A 103 -6.55 11.48 14.86
C ALA A 103 -6.68 12.74 15.73
N GLN A 104 -5.63 13.54 15.84
CA GLN A 104 -5.69 14.84 16.52
C GLN A 104 -6.69 15.77 15.84
N TRP A 105 -6.68 15.84 14.51
CA TRP A 105 -7.65 16.62 13.75
C TRP A 105 -9.09 16.11 13.97
N ILE A 106 -9.34 14.81 13.88
CA ILE A 106 -10.67 14.22 14.15
C ILE A 106 -11.15 14.56 15.57
N ARG A 107 -10.27 14.48 16.57
CA ARG A 107 -10.58 14.84 17.96
C ARG A 107 -10.87 16.34 18.12
N SER A 108 -10.17 17.21 17.39
CA SER A 108 -10.45 18.66 17.38
C SER A 108 -11.85 18.99 16.87
N LEU A 109 -12.44 18.12 16.04
CA LEU A 109 -13.83 18.21 15.62
C LEU A 109 -14.81 17.66 16.67
N ASN A 110 -14.38 17.33 17.89
CA ASN A 110 -15.17 16.68 18.94
C ASN A 110 -15.78 15.34 18.48
N PHE A 111 -15.04 14.53 17.73
CA PHE A 111 -15.35 13.12 17.56
C PHE A 111 -14.50 12.28 18.50
N ASP A 112 -15.13 11.36 19.22
CA ASP A 112 -14.44 10.43 20.09
C ASP A 112 -13.89 9.27 19.26
N ILE A 113 -12.56 9.17 19.19
CA ILE A 113 -11.87 8.07 18.53
C ILE A 113 -10.78 7.51 19.42
N SER A 114 -10.81 6.19 19.58
CA SER A 114 -9.73 5.42 20.19
C SER A 114 -8.72 5.08 19.11
N LEU A 115 -7.54 5.70 19.16
CA LEU A 115 -6.37 5.12 18.52
C LEU A 115 -5.82 4.04 19.46
N ARG A 116 -5.31 2.95 18.87
CA ARG A 116 -4.45 2.04 19.61
C ARG A 116 -3.08 2.70 19.78
N ASP A 117 -2.42 2.43 20.90
CA ASP A 117 -1.07 2.95 21.17
C ASP A 117 -0.08 2.46 20.10
N ASP A 118 -0.25 1.22 19.63
CA ASP A 118 0.51 0.63 18.55
C ASP A 118 -0.32 0.51 17.27
N PHE A 119 0.08 1.25 16.23
CA PHE A 119 -0.49 1.09 14.90
C PHE A 119 -0.04 -0.24 14.30
N LEU A 120 -1.01 -1.12 14.02
CA LEU A 120 -0.76 -2.40 13.35
C LEU A 120 -1.17 -2.25 11.89
N PRO A 121 -0.27 -1.92 10.95
CA PRO A 121 -0.62 -1.77 9.54
C PRO A 121 -0.97 -3.14 8.96
N HIS A 122 -2.22 -3.30 8.54
CA HIS A 122 -2.71 -4.54 7.95
C HIS A 122 -3.84 -4.28 6.97
N VAL A 123 -4.04 -5.22 6.06
CA VAL A 123 -5.18 -5.24 5.13
C VAL A 123 -6.04 -6.46 5.42
N THR A 124 -7.32 -6.23 5.67
CA THR A 124 -8.27 -7.34 5.85
C THR A 124 -8.55 -8.01 4.51
N ILE A 125 -8.36 -9.32 4.42
CA ILE A 125 -8.61 -10.10 3.21
C ILE A 125 -9.93 -10.86 3.32
N CYS A 126 -10.23 -11.41 4.50
CA CYS A 126 -11.38 -12.27 4.70
C CYS A 126 -11.98 -12.08 6.09
N ARG A 127 -13.31 -12.23 6.19
CA ARG A 127 -14.04 -12.33 7.46
C ARG A 127 -14.54 -13.75 7.69
N SER A 128 -14.75 -14.10 8.96
CA SER A 128 -15.31 -15.39 9.37
C SER A 128 -16.57 -15.80 8.60
N PRO A 129 -16.79 -17.10 8.36
CA PRO A 129 -15.94 -18.21 8.81
C PRO A 129 -14.65 -18.33 8.00
N HIS A 130 -13.54 -18.73 8.63
CA HIS A 130 -12.27 -19.06 7.95
C HIS A 130 -11.54 -20.17 8.72
N ILE A 131 -10.75 -20.99 8.02
CA ILE A 131 -9.98 -22.10 8.60
C ILE A 131 -8.52 -21.66 8.78
N PHE A 132 -8.07 -21.61 10.04
CA PHE A 132 -6.77 -21.04 10.44
C PHE A 132 -5.60 -21.62 9.68
N LYS A 133 -5.54 -22.96 9.63
CA LYS A 133 -4.44 -23.68 9.00
C LYS A 133 -4.37 -23.37 7.51
N GLU A 134 -5.50 -23.46 6.79
CA GLU A 134 -5.55 -23.19 5.35
C GLU A 134 -5.10 -21.76 5.02
N TRP A 135 -5.57 -20.77 5.76
CA TRP A 135 -5.18 -19.36 5.56
C TRP A 135 -3.71 -19.08 5.87
N LYS A 136 -3.14 -19.79 6.86
CA LYS A 136 -1.73 -19.67 7.19
C LYS A 136 -0.85 -20.35 6.12
N ASP A 137 -1.25 -21.54 5.68
CA ASP A 137 -0.52 -22.35 4.71
C ASP A 137 -0.62 -21.75 3.29
N SER A 138 -1.70 -21.02 2.97
CA SER A 138 -1.89 -20.33 1.69
C SER A 138 -1.23 -18.96 1.61
N PHE A 139 -0.61 -18.48 2.70
CA PHE A 139 0.00 -17.16 2.71
C PHE A 139 1.31 -17.18 1.92
N SER A 140 1.44 -16.26 0.98
CA SER A 140 2.70 -15.94 0.31
C SER A 140 2.97 -14.44 0.42
N PRO A 141 4.24 -14.02 0.56
CA PRO A 141 4.59 -12.62 0.45
C PRO A 141 4.13 -12.05 -0.89
N LEU A 142 3.56 -10.84 -0.85
CA LEU A 142 3.10 -10.14 -2.03
C LEU A 142 3.49 -8.66 -1.88
N PRO A 143 3.94 -8.01 -2.95
CA PRO A 143 4.23 -6.60 -2.89
C PRO A 143 2.93 -5.82 -2.79
N MET A 144 2.99 -4.63 -2.22
CA MET A 144 1.85 -3.75 -2.13
C MET A 144 2.28 -2.30 -2.31
N MET A 145 1.33 -1.48 -2.75
CA MET A 145 1.47 -0.04 -2.74
C MET A 145 0.18 0.62 -2.25
N THR A 146 0.31 1.79 -1.63
CA THR A 146 -0.85 2.63 -1.31
C THR A 146 -1.13 3.61 -2.44
N LYS A 147 -2.40 3.91 -2.66
CA LYS A 147 -2.84 4.91 -3.63
C LYS A 147 -3.61 6.03 -2.91
N ASP A 148 -4.87 6.24 -3.24
CA ASP A 148 -5.61 7.39 -2.77
C ASP A 148 -5.94 7.29 -1.27
N LEU A 149 -6.00 8.43 -0.58
CA LEU A 149 -6.57 8.53 0.76
C LEU A 149 -8.07 8.74 0.62
N HIS A 150 -8.87 7.92 1.31
CA HIS A 150 -10.32 8.02 1.27
C HIS A 150 -10.92 8.20 2.66
N LEU A 151 -12.03 8.94 2.71
CA LEU A 151 -13.07 8.72 3.71
C LEU A 151 -14.08 7.74 3.12
N TYR A 152 -14.20 6.57 3.73
CA TYR A 152 -15.16 5.55 3.34
C TYR A 152 -16.43 5.61 4.19
N GLU A 153 -17.56 5.33 3.56
CA GLU A 153 -18.79 4.90 4.21
C GLU A 153 -18.86 3.37 4.22
N SER A 154 -19.14 2.79 5.39
CA SER A 154 -19.39 1.35 5.52
C SER A 154 -20.88 1.06 5.34
N LEU A 155 -21.20 0.31 4.29
CA LEU A 155 -22.57 -0.06 3.92
C LEU A 155 -23.05 -1.38 4.55
N GLY A 156 -22.23 -1.97 5.43
CA GLY A 156 -22.43 -3.32 5.96
C GLY A 156 -21.86 -4.40 5.04
N ASN A 157 -21.84 -5.66 5.51
CA ASN A 157 -21.37 -6.82 4.72
C ASN A 157 -20.00 -6.66 4.05
N SER A 158 -19.09 -5.92 4.68
CA SER A 158 -17.76 -5.58 4.14
C SER A 158 -17.76 -4.75 2.85
N GLN A 159 -18.87 -4.10 2.51
CA GLN A 159 -18.94 -3.16 1.40
C GLN A 159 -18.60 -1.75 1.89
N TYR A 160 -17.73 -1.08 1.14
CA TYR A 160 -17.29 0.28 1.44
C TYR A 160 -17.42 1.15 0.20
N LYS A 161 -17.79 2.41 0.40
CA LYS A 161 -17.91 3.40 -0.67
C LYS A 161 -17.06 4.62 -0.33
N PRO A 162 -16.10 5.03 -1.17
CA PRO A 162 -15.45 6.33 -1.02
C PRO A 162 -16.51 7.45 -1.10
N ILE A 163 -16.54 8.31 -0.09
CA ILE A 163 -17.43 9.48 -0.05
C ILE A 163 -16.66 10.81 -0.07
N TRP A 164 -15.33 10.73 0.05
CA TRP A 164 -14.37 11.81 -0.16
C TRP A 164 -12.99 11.18 -0.40
N SER A 165 -12.16 11.81 -1.24
CA SER A 165 -10.87 11.27 -1.65
C SER A 165 -9.84 12.39 -1.82
N LEU A 166 -8.58 12.08 -1.50
CA LEU A 166 -7.40 12.83 -1.92
C LEU A 166 -6.49 11.91 -2.71
N SER A 167 -6.08 12.35 -3.89
CA SER A 167 -5.21 11.55 -4.74
C SER A 167 -3.76 11.64 -4.29
N ILE A 168 -3.06 10.51 -4.39
CA ILE A 168 -1.64 10.38 -4.09
C ILE A 168 -0.93 9.89 -5.35
N LYS A 169 0.25 10.44 -5.67
CA LYS A 169 1.02 10.05 -6.86
C LYS A 169 1.43 8.58 -6.72
N SER A 170 1.22 7.78 -7.77
CA SER A 170 1.56 6.36 -7.72
C SER A 170 3.09 6.19 -7.59
N PRO A 171 3.58 5.26 -6.75
CA PRO A 171 5.01 4.94 -6.63
C PRO A 171 5.63 4.54 -7.96
N PHE A 172 4.88 3.77 -8.74
CA PHE A 172 5.23 3.43 -10.10
C PHE A 172 3.95 3.23 -10.92
N ARG A 173 4.11 3.19 -12.24
CA ARG A 173 3.11 2.71 -13.19
C ARG A 173 3.81 2.11 -14.39
N GLU A 174 3.22 1.07 -14.96
CA GLU A 174 3.64 0.57 -16.26
C GLU A 174 3.30 1.60 -17.35
N ILE A 175 4.20 1.78 -18.30
CA ILE A 175 4.03 2.68 -19.44
C ILE A 175 4.22 1.89 -20.73
N GLU A 176 3.57 2.34 -21.80
CA GLU A 176 3.74 1.75 -23.13
C GLU A 176 5.15 2.05 -23.65
N HIS A 177 5.89 1.02 -24.03
CA HIS A 177 7.22 1.15 -24.60
C HIS A 177 7.42 0.11 -25.70
N VAL A 178 8.20 0.45 -26.73
CA VAL A 178 8.33 -0.36 -27.96
C VAL A 178 9.22 -1.58 -27.79
N ALA A 179 10.13 -1.54 -26.82
CA ALA A 179 11.19 -2.54 -26.71
C ALA A 179 10.82 -3.70 -25.77
N ASP A 180 10.15 -3.45 -24.64
CA ASP A 180 9.84 -4.42 -23.57
C ASP A 180 8.87 -3.79 -22.52
N ILE A 181 8.80 -4.35 -21.30
CA ILE A 181 8.09 -3.74 -20.17
C ILE A 181 8.84 -2.48 -19.73
N ALA A 182 8.12 -1.38 -19.55
CA ALA A 182 8.67 -0.16 -19.00
C ALA A 182 7.82 0.36 -17.84
N PHE A 183 8.48 0.97 -16.87
CA PHE A 183 7.85 1.60 -15.73
C PHE A 183 8.28 3.05 -15.58
N ARG A 184 7.33 3.90 -15.23
CA ARG A 184 7.61 5.20 -14.66
C ARG A 184 7.66 5.04 -13.14
N ILE A 185 8.83 5.21 -12.54
CA ILE A 185 9.08 5.16 -11.10
C ILE A 185 9.12 6.60 -10.57
N ASN A 186 8.45 6.89 -9.46
CA ASN A 186 8.47 8.19 -8.80
C ASN A 186 9.04 8.02 -7.39
N GLY A 187 9.76 8.99 -6.83
CA GLY A 187 10.26 8.94 -5.44
C GLY A 187 10.55 10.34 -4.91
N GLU A 188 10.63 10.52 -3.60
CA GLU A 188 11.11 11.78 -3.00
C GLU A 188 12.64 11.82 -2.93
N ASP A 189 13.30 10.66 -2.93
CA ASP A 189 14.75 10.48 -2.94
C ASP A 189 15.15 9.17 -3.65
N LEU A 190 16.46 8.92 -3.75
CA LEU A 190 17.00 7.71 -4.40
C LEU A 190 16.59 6.41 -3.68
N THR A 191 16.40 6.44 -2.36
CA THR A 191 15.98 5.26 -1.59
C THR A 191 14.56 4.86 -1.97
N GLN A 192 13.64 5.84 -2.07
CA GLN A 192 12.29 5.59 -2.56
C GLN A 192 12.30 5.14 -4.03
N ILE A 193 13.13 5.73 -4.90
CA ILE A 193 13.26 5.27 -6.29
C ILE A 193 13.65 3.78 -6.33
N GLN A 194 14.62 3.35 -5.52
CA GLN A 194 15.02 1.95 -5.41
C GLN A 194 13.85 1.07 -4.90
N ASN A 195 13.24 1.42 -3.78
CA ASN A 195 12.11 0.67 -3.20
C ASN A 195 10.95 0.52 -4.19
N HIS A 196 10.60 1.60 -4.88
CA HIS A 196 9.48 1.63 -5.81
C HIS A 196 9.80 0.85 -7.10
N ALA A 197 11.05 0.84 -7.55
CA ALA A 197 11.50 -0.01 -8.66
C ALA A 197 11.46 -1.50 -8.31
N ILE A 198 11.90 -1.87 -7.10
CA ILE A 198 11.78 -3.24 -6.58
C ILE A 198 10.29 -3.65 -6.54
N ALA A 199 9.42 -2.78 -6.02
CA ALA A 199 7.99 -3.03 -5.98
C ALA A 199 7.42 -3.24 -7.39
N ALA A 200 7.80 -2.40 -8.36
CA ALA A 200 7.34 -2.53 -9.75
C ALA A 200 7.68 -3.92 -10.35
N LEU A 201 8.92 -4.38 -10.17
CA LEU A 201 9.35 -5.72 -10.60
C LEU A 201 8.57 -6.82 -9.86
N ALA A 202 8.46 -6.71 -8.54
CA ALA A 202 7.75 -7.69 -7.73
C ALA A 202 6.26 -7.76 -8.06
N PHE A 203 5.63 -6.67 -8.50
CA PHE A 203 4.22 -6.67 -8.93
C PHE A 203 4.00 -7.56 -10.16
N LYS A 204 4.99 -7.65 -11.04
CA LYS A 204 5.00 -8.57 -12.19
C LYS A 204 5.47 -9.97 -11.82
N SER A 205 6.37 -10.09 -10.83
CA SER A 205 6.93 -11.37 -10.37
C SER A 205 7.11 -11.39 -8.85
N PRO A 206 6.06 -11.75 -8.08
CA PRO A 206 6.12 -11.68 -6.60
C PRO A 206 7.19 -12.57 -5.97
N MET A 207 7.68 -13.59 -6.68
CA MET A 207 8.75 -14.46 -6.18
C MET A 207 10.07 -13.72 -5.94
N LEU A 208 10.30 -12.56 -6.56
CA LEU A 208 11.47 -11.71 -6.30
C LEU A 208 11.59 -11.30 -4.83
N LEU A 209 10.47 -11.25 -4.10
CA LEU A 209 10.47 -10.91 -2.67
C LEU A 209 11.27 -11.88 -1.81
N ASN A 210 11.48 -13.12 -2.28
CA ASN A 210 12.28 -14.12 -1.56
C ASN A 210 13.79 -13.90 -1.72
N TYR A 211 14.21 -12.99 -2.61
CA TYR A 211 15.59 -12.79 -3.03
C TYR A 211 16.13 -11.39 -2.74
N LEU A 212 15.39 -10.57 -1.99
CA LEU A 212 15.80 -9.22 -1.65
C LEU A 212 17.16 -9.26 -0.93
N PRO A 213 18.23 -8.68 -1.52
CA PRO A 213 19.50 -8.57 -0.82
C PRO A 213 19.39 -7.52 0.29
N GLU A 214 20.42 -7.44 1.12
CA GLU A 214 20.48 -6.40 2.16
C GLU A 214 20.43 -5.01 1.50
N MET A 215 19.48 -4.19 1.96
CA MET A 215 19.22 -2.87 1.36
C MET A 215 20.34 -1.90 1.74
N ALA A 216 21.23 -1.63 0.78
CA ALA A 216 22.18 -0.52 0.87
C ALA A 216 21.50 0.80 0.47
N THR A 217 21.89 1.91 1.09
CA THR A 217 21.43 3.25 0.67
C THR A 217 22.07 3.61 -0.67
N PRO A 218 21.29 3.81 -1.74
CA PRO A 218 21.84 4.14 -3.06
C PRO A 218 22.41 5.56 -3.06
N THR A 219 23.55 5.74 -3.73
CA THR A 219 24.17 7.07 -3.92
C THR A 219 23.96 7.59 -5.34
N SER A 220 23.59 6.71 -6.27
CA SER A 220 23.36 7.02 -7.67
C SER A 220 22.28 6.12 -8.27
N LEU A 221 21.81 6.46 -9.47
CA LEU A 221 20.91 5.58 -10.23
C LEU A 221 21.61 4.29 -10.69
N ASP A 222 22.92 4.34 -10.94
CA ASP A 222 23.72 3.17 -11.31
C ASP A 222 23.74 2.12 -10.17
N ASP A 223 23.86 2.57 -8.91
CA ASP A 223 23.79 1.68 -7.75
C ASP A 223 22.45 0.93 -7.72
N ILE A 224 21.35 1.63 -8.02
CA ILE A 224 20.00 1.05 -8.07
C ILE A 224 19.93 0.01 -9.19
N ILE A 225 20.47 0.30 -10.38
CA ILE A 225 20.47 -0.64 -11.51
C ILE A 225 21.29 -1.89 -11.20
N ILE A 226 22.46 -1.74 -10.58
CA ILE A 226 23.29 -2.87 -10.15
C ILE A 226 22.49 -3.73 -9.17
N PHE A 227 21.87 -3.11 -8.16
CA PHE A 227 21.05 -3.80 -7.16
C PHE A 227 19.89 -4.59 -7.81
N LEU A 228 19.14 -3.96 -8.71
CA LEU A 228 18.00 -4.60 -9.38
C LEU A 228 18.43 -5.79 -10.25
N ASN A 229 19.56 -5.68 -10.95
CA ASN A 229 20.08 -6.77 -11.77
C ASN A 229 20.67 -7.92 -10.93
N GLU A 230 21.27 -7.63 -9.78
CA GLU A 230 21.69 -8.65 -8.82
C GLU A 230 20.48 -9.43 -8.29
N LEU A 231 19.41 -8.73 -7.92
CA LEU A 231 18.13 -9.33 -7.51
C LEU A 231 17.57 -10.27 -8.59
N ILE A 232 17.48 -9.77 -9.83
CA ILE A 232 17.00 -10.56 -10.98
C ILE A 232 17.87 -11.79 -11.21
N THR A 233 19.19 -11.62 -11.21
CA THR A 233 20.17 -12.69 -11.45
C THR A 233 20.09 -13.77 -10.37
N ASN A 234 19.91 -13.38 -9.10
CA ASN A 234 19.80 -14.33 -8.00
C ASN A 234 18.50 -15.14 -8.08
N ALA A 235 17.37 -14.48 -8.38
CA ALA A 235 16.10 -15.17 -8.60
C ALA A 235 16.15 -16.11 -9.80
N ASP A 236 16.76 -15.68 -10.91
CA ASP A 236 16.87 -16.48 -12.13
C ASP A 236 17.69 -17.76 -11.94
N LYS A 237 18.83 -17.65 -11.24
CA LYS A 237 19.69 -18.81 -10.94
C LYS A 237 18.99 -19.89 -10.13
N GLU A 238 18.08 -19.52 -9.23
CA GLU A 238 17.45 -20.48 -8.32
C GLU A 238 16.10 -21.03 -8.81
N MET A 239 15.24 -20.17 -9.37
CA MET A 239 13.87 -20.57 -9.77
C MET A 239 13.50 -20.19 -11.21
N GLY A 240 14.38 -19.48 -11.93
CA GLY A 240 14.06 -18.82 -13.19
C GLY A 240 13.33 -17.50 -12.95
N CYS A 241 13.68 -16.47 -13.72
CA CYS A 241 13.07 -15.15 -13.65
C CYS A 241 12.50 -14.76 -15.01
N PRO A 242 11.29 -14.15 -15.09
CA PRO A 242 10.77 -13.62 -16.35
C PRO A 242 11.50 -12.36 -16.82
N PHE A 243 12.46 -11.83 -16.04
CA PHE A 243 13.25 -10.66 -16.38
C PHE A 243 14.68 -11.09 -16.67
N LYS A 244 15.28 -10.53 -17.73
CA LYS A 244 16.69 -10.68 -18.07
C LYS A 244 17.55 -9.62 -17.42
N ALA A 245 17.09 -8.36 -17.48
CA ALA A 245 17.82 -7.22 -16.93
C ALA A 245 16.90 -6.02 -16.71
N ALA A 246 17.26 -5.15 -15.77
CA ALA A 246 16.73 -3.79 -15.66
C ALA A 246 17.78 -2.81 -16.21
N SER A 247 17.33 -1.86 -17.02
CA SER A 247 18.17 -0.80 -17.58
C SER A 247 17.55 0.57 -17.35
N PHE A 248 18.40 1.60 -17.29
CA PHE A 248 17.93 2.97 -17.18
C PHE A 248 17.64 3.56 -18.57
N HIS A 249 16.51 4.25 -18.71
CA HIS A 249 16.23 5.09 -19.86
C HIS A 249 16.21 6.56 -19.43
N GLY A 250 17.25 7.31 -19.84
CA GLY A 250 17.41 8.71 -19.47
C GLY A 250 17.89 8.94 -18.03
N ASN A 251 17.92 10.21 -17.63
CA ASN A 251 18.31 10.64 -16.28
C ASN A 251 17.08 10.75 -15.37
N LEU A 252 17.31 10.80 -14.05
CA LEU A 252 16.30 11.25 -13.10
C LEU A 252 15.82 12.66 -13.46
N ILE A 253 14.51 12.84 -13.47
CA ILE A 253 13.84 14.11 -13.75
C ILE A 253 13.25 14.61 -12.44
N GLU A 254 13.61 15.82 -12.04
CA GLU A 254 12.94 16.52 -10.95
C GLU A 254 11.64 17.16 -11.47
N GLU A 255 10.53 16.78 -10.87
CA GLU A 255 9.19 17.23 -11.21
C GLU A 255 8.84 18.54 -10.47
N ILE A 256 7.78 19.23 -10.92
CA ILE A 256 7.35 20.53 -10.35
C ILE A 256 6.98 20.43 -8.85
N ASP A 257 6.53 19.25 -8.40
CA ASP A 257 6.19 18.95 -7.00
C ASP A 257 7.41 18.58 -6.14
N LEU A 258 8.62 18.74 -6.67
CA LEU A 258 9.91 18.37 -6.08
C LEU A 258 10.05 16.86 -5.83
N THR A 259 9.33 16.04 -6.59
CA THR A 259 9.57 14.60 -6.62
C THR A 259 10.51 14.24 -7.76
N LEU A 260 11.17 13.09 -7.65
CA LEU A 260 11.98 12.49 -8.70
C LEU A 260 11.13 11.53 -9.53
N SER A 261 11.39 11.49 -10.83
CA SER A 261 10.81 10.53 -11.77
C SER A 261 11.92 9.86 -12.58
N TRP A 262 11.82 8.54 -12.78
CA TRP A 262 12.71 7.75 -13.60
C TRP A 262 11.94 6.79 -14.50
N GLU A 263 12.42 6.60 -15.73
CA GLU A 263 11.92 5.59 -16.65
C GLU A 263 12.82 4.35 -16.62
N MET A 264 12.30 3.28 -16.04
CA MET A 264 12.95 1.97 -15.95
C MET A 264 12.46 1.08 -17.10
N ILE A 265 13.39 0.50 -17.87
CA ILE A 265 13.09 -0.52 -18.87
C ILE A 265 13.51 -1.88 -18.30
N VAL A 266 12.70 -2.89 -18.52
CA VAL A 266 12.93 -4.25 -18.03
C VAL A 266 12.85 -5.22 -19.21
N ASP A 267 13.99 -5.79 -19.56
CA ASP A 267 14.10 -6.79 -20.62
C ASP A 267 13.47 -8.10 -20.13
N VAL A 268 12.60 -8.74 -20.93
CA VAL A 268 11.92 -10.02 -20.62
C VAL A 268 12.42 -11.18 -21.48
#